data_AF-A0A1B0DLB6-F1
#
_entry.id   AF-A0A1B0DLB6-F1
#
_cell.length_a   1.000
_cell.length_b   1.000
_cell.length_c   1.000
_cell.angle_alpha   90.00
_cell.angle_beta   90.00
_cell.angle_gamma   90.00
#
_symmetry.space_group_name_H-M   'P 1'
#
loop_
_entity.id
_entity.type
_entity.pdbx_description
1 polymer ?
#
loop_
_entity_poly.entity_id
_entity_poly.type
_entity_poly.pdbx_seq_one_letter_code
_entity_poly.pdbx_strand_id
1 'polypeptide(L)'
;MRLFPSLVVFLTFTCLTALRFQHPICPGTLFNVFVDPNIGWIALGFGWTEWAHTLHNITITVNMAVTDLPNSTYLGELKMLHFHKLLTTLPKQRWNVVFEVKFPIQDPLPDITAILLNGDYICSTRENAFNSTKPIKIQLYMEYNDHTKVQKYTGKIVTRPTPRPDTEMIVDNKFGYENTIY
;
A
#
# COMPACT_ATOMS: atom_id res chain seq x y z
N MET A 1 -33.27 -31.82 35.04
CA MET A 1 -32.51 -32.08 33.80
C MET A 1 -32.92 -31.07 32.72
N ARG A 2 -32.37 -29.84 32.76
CA ARG A 2 -32.51 -28.80 31.72
C ARG A 2 -31.33 -27.83 31.83
N LEU A 3 -30.21 -28.16 31.19
CA LEU A 3 -28.97 -27.37 31.17
C LEU A 3 -28.37 -27.41 29.75
N PHE A 4 -29.10 -26.93 28.73
CA PHE A 4 -28.56 -26.89 27.36
C PHE A 4 -28.88 -25.65 26.49
N PRO A 5 -29.73 -24.66 26.85
CA PRO A 5 -29.94 -23.51 25.96
C PRO A 5 -28.87 -22.40 26.10
N SER A 6 -28.15 -22.30 27.23
CA SER A 6 -27.22 -21.18 27.46
C SER A 6 -25.87 -21.30 26.73
N LEU A 7 -25.45 -22.50 26.34
CA LEU A 7 -24.17 -22.71 25.66
C LEU A 7 -24.20 -22.25 24.20
N VAL A 8 -25.36 -22.32 23.55
CA VAL A 8 -25.53 -21.93 22.14
C VAL A 8 -25.49 -20.40 21.96
N VAL A 9 -25.94 -19.64 22.96
CA VAL A 9 -25.95 -18.16 22.91
C VAL A 9 -24.54 -17.57 23.02
N PHE A 10 -23.62 -18.22 23.73
CA PHE A 10 -22.23 -17.75 23.84
C PHE A 10 -21.41 -17.99 22.57
N LEU A 11 -21.74 -19.00 21.76
CA LEU A 11 -21.04 -19.32 20.51
C LEU A 11 -21.42 -18.41 19.33
N THR A 12 -22.59 -17.76 19.37
CA THR A 12 -23.02 -16.83 18.31
C THR A 12 -22.45 -15.42 18.46
N PHE A 13 -21.92 -15.05 19.63
CA PHE A 13 -21.39 -13.70 19.87
C PHE A 13 -19.92 -13.51 19.45
N THR A 14 -19.20 -14.57 19.07
CA THR A 14 -17.79 -14.51 18.67
C THR A 14 -17.56 -14.32 17.17
N CYS A 15 -18.61 -14.27 16.34
CA CYS A 15 -18.46 -14.52 14.90
C CYS A 15 -18.35 -13.29 13.99
N LEU A 16 -18.27 -12.05 14.50
CA LEU A 16 -18.22 -10.86 13.63
C LEU A 16 -17.21 -9.79 14.08
N THR A 17 -16.09 -10.20 14.69
CA THR A 17 -14.95 -9.28 14.73
C THR A 17 -14.36 -9.24 13.32
N ALA A 18 -14.65 -8.16 12.58
CA ALA A 18 -13.95 -7.89 11.33
C ALA A 18 -12.44 -8.07 11.58
N LEU A 19 -11.82 -8.99 10.82
CA LEU A 19 -10.40 -9.29 10.94
C LEU A 19 -9.63 -8.03 10.54
N ARG A 20 -9.27 -7.26 11.55
CA ARG A 20 -8.46 -6.05 11.42
C ARG A 20 -7.05 -6.39 11.85
N PHE A 21 -6.09 -6.19 10.95
CA PHE A 21 -4.69 -6.33 11.30
C PHE A 21 -3.90 -5.12 10.82
N GLN A 22 -2.87 -4.78 11.59
CA GLN A 22 -1.97 -3.69 11.30
C GLN A 22 -0.96 -4.12 10.23
N HIS A 23 -0.71 -3.27 9.24
CA HIS A 23 0.23 -3.60 8.18
C HIS A 23 1.66 -3.67 8.73
N PRO A 24 2.43 -4.75 8.48
CA PRO A 24 3.75 -4.95 9.10
C PRO A 24 4.75 -3.86 8.73
N ILE A 25 4.64 -3.30 7.52
CA ILE A 25 5.54 -2.28 6.97
C ILE A 25 5.09 -0.86 7.33
N CYS A 26 3.78 -0.67 7.54
CA CYS A 26 3.18 0.65 7.75
C CYS A 26 2.42 0.67 9.08
N PRO A 27 3.10 0.40 10.21
CA PRO A 27 2.46 0.34 11.52
C PRO A 27 1.85 1.69 11.89
N GLY A 28 0.60 1.70 12.38
CA GLY A 28 -0.15 2.91 12.75
C GLY A 28 -0.69 3.73 11.56
N THR A 29 -0.13 3.53 10.36
CA THR A 29 -0.53 4.21 9.13
C THR A 29 -1.61 3.44 8.38
N LEU A 30 -1.53 2.11 8.33
CA LEU A 30 -2.40 1.30 7.47
C LEU A 30 -2.97 0.08 8.22
N PHE A 31 -4.27 -0.15 8.04
CA PHE A 31 -4.99 -1.30 8.58
C PHE A 31 -5.69 -2.04 7.47
N ASN A 32 -5.49 -3.35 7.39
CA ASN A 32 -6.26 -4.20 6.49
C ASN A 32 -7.51 -4.69 7.21
N VAL A 33 -8.62 -4.68 6.49
CA VAL A 33 -9.93 -5.11 6.97
C VAL A 33 -10.52 -6.05 5.91
N PHE A 34 -10.83 -7.28 6.31
CA PHE A 34 -11.64 -8.16 5.49
C PHE A 34 -13.09 -7.70 5.58
N VAL A 35 -13.72 -7.44 4.43
CA VAL A 35 -15.13 -7.02 4.39
C VAL A 35 -16.02 -8.24 4.22
N ASP A 36 -15.98 -8.87 3.05
CA ASP A 36 -16.71 -10.08 2.72
C ASP A 36 -16.13 -10.74 1.44
N PRO A 37 -16.55 -11.95 1.04
CA PRO A 37 -16.02 -12.62 -0.15
C PRO A 37 -16.24 -11.88 -1.48
N ASN A 38 -17.29 -11.07 -1.61
CA ASN A 38 -17.64 -10.33 -2.83
C ASN A 38 -16.87 -9.00 -2.96
N ILE A 39 -16.66 -8.32 -1.84
CA ILE A 39 -15.94 -7.03 -1.77
C ILE A 39 -14.43 -7.26 -1.64
N GLY A 40 -14.04 -8.30 -0.91
CA GLY A 40 -12.67 -8.65 -0.59
C GLY A 40 -12.07 -7.83 0.53
N TRP A 41 -10.81 -7.47 0.34
CA TRP A 41 -10.01 -6.76 1.34
C TRP A 41 -9.92 -5.28 1.02
N ILE A 42 -10.07 -4.47 2.07
CA ILE A 42 -9.81 -3.04 2.02
C ILE A 42 -8.64 -2.73 2.96
N ALA A 43 -7.78 -1.80 2.54
CA ALA A 43 -6.80 -1.19 3.42
C ALA A 43 -7.21 0.25 3.72
N LEU A 44 -7.35 0.59 5.00
CA LEU A 44 -7.60 1.95 5.47
C LEU A 44 -6.30 2.59 5.88
N GLY A 45 -5.95 3.68 5.20
CA GLY A 45 -4.72 4.43 5.38
C GLY A 45 -4.94 5.78 6.04
N PHE A 46 -3.98 6.17 6.87
CA PHE A 46 -3.97 7.41 7.65
C PHE A 46 -2.61 8.07 7.49
N GLY A 47 -2.57 9.34 7.12
CA GLY A 47 -1.33 10.10 6.96
C GLY A 47 -1.53 11.57 7.27
N TRP A 48 -0.43 12.28 7.50
CA TRP A 48 -0.48 13.73 7.72
C TRP A 48 0.56 14.44 6.85
N THR A 49 0.28 15.69 6.50
CA THR A 49 1.19 16.55 5.74
C THR A 49 1.19 17.98 6.29
N GLU A 50 2.34 18.66 6.16
CA GLU A 50 2.53 20.07 6.52
C GLU A 50 2.42 21.01 5.30
N TRP A 51 2.15 20.47 4.10
CA TRP A 51 2.11 21.27 2.87
C TRP A 51 0.82 22.10 2.82
N ALA A 52 0.89 23.34 3.31
CA ALA A 52 -0.24 24.25 3.41
C ALA A 52 -0.53 25.04 2.11
N HIS A 53 0.39 25.03 1.15
CA HIS A 53 0.38 25.98 0.02
C HIS A 53 -0.22 25.41 -1.29
N THR A 54 -0.56 24.13 -1.34
CA THR A 54 -1.04 23.45 -2.57
C THR A 54 -2.25 22.56 -2.30
N LEU A 55 -3.25 23.05 -1.56
CA LEU A 55 -4.55 22.36 -1.33
C LEU A 55 -5.32 22.05 -2.63
N HIS A 56 -4.83 22.53 -3.76
CA HIS A 56 -5.42 22.24 -5.05
C HIS A 56 -5.22 20.78 -5.44
N ASN A 57 -4.10 20.09 -5.19
CA ASN A 57 -3.93 18.71 -5.66
C ASN A 57 -3.13 17.86 -4.65
N ILE A 58 -3.86 17.14 -3.79
CA ILE A 58 -3.28 16.14 -2.88
C ILE A 58 -3.11 14.86 -3.66
N THR A 59 -1.92 14.28 -3.63
CA THR A 59 -1.62 13.05 -4.36
C THR A 59 -1.28 11.92 -3.40
N ILE A 60 -1.83 10.73 -3.65
CA ILE A 60 -1.46 9.52 -2.93
C ILE A 60 -1.01 8.49 -3.95
N THR A 61 0.13 7.87 -3.69
CA THR A 61 0.63 6.74 -4.47
C THR A 61 0.78 5.54 -3.56
N VAL A 62 0.18 4.41 -3.94
CA VAL A 62 0.32 3.12 -3.26
C VAL A 62 1.00 2.15 -4.21
N ASN A 63 2.20 1.72 -3.84
CA ASN A 63 2.94 0.70 -4.57
C ASN A 63 2.70 -0.65 -3.93
N MET A 64 2.42 -1.65 -4.76
CA MET A 64 2.13 -3.00 -4.33
C MET A 64 2.90 -4.04 -5.12
N ALA A 65 3.07 -5.20 -4.52
CA ALA A 65 3.52 -6.41 -5.16
C ALA A 65 2.46 -7.51 -5.06
N VAL A 66 2.20 -8.20 -6.16
CA VAL A 66 1.23 -9.30 -6.24
C VAL A 66 1.88 -10.54 -6.88
N THR A 67 1.37 -11.72 -6.53
CA THR A 67 1.79 -13.01 -7.08
C THR A 67 1.35 -13.18 -8.52
N ASP A 68 0.09 -12.88 -8.77
CA ASP A 68 -0.58 -12.99 -10.05
C ASP A 68 -1.54 -11.80 -10.21
N LEU A 69 -1.97 -11.54 -11.43
CA LEU A 69 -2.98 -10.54 -11.74
C LEU A 69 -4.02 -11.20 -12.66
N PRO A 70 -5.29 -11.32 -12.25
CA PRO A 70 -6.31 -11.86 -13.13
C PRO A 70 -6.39 -11.03 -14.42
N ASN A 71 -6.82 -11.64 -15.52
CA ASN A 71 -7.07 -10.98 -16.81
C ASN A 71 -8.21 -9.95 -16.69
N SER A 72 -7.96 -8.88 -15.96
CA SER A 72 -8.88 -7.82 -15.59
C SER A 72 -8.20 -6.49 -15.81
N THR A 73 -8.96 -5.53 -16.33
CA THR A 73 -8.52 -4.14 -16.45
C THR A 73 -8.52 -3.41 -15.10
N TYR A 74 -9.16 -4.00 -14.08
CA TYR A 74 -9.26 -3.42 -12.76
C TYR A 74 -8.07 -3.88 -11.90
N LEU A 75 -7.17 -2.93 -11.61
CA LEU A 75 -5.94 -3.15 -10.81
C LEU A 75 -6.12 -2.82 -9.33
N GLY A 76 -7.30 -2.32 -8.94
CA GLY A 76 -7.61 -1.77 -7.63
C GLY A 76 -8.08 -0.32 -7.70
N GLU A 77 -8.53 0.19 -6.56
CA GLU A 77 -9.07 1.53 -6.41
C GLU A 77 -8.42 2.21 -5.20
N LEU A 78 -8.18 3.50 -5.32
CA LEU A 78 -7.68 4.36 -4.25
C LEU A 78 -8.62 5.54 -4.11
N LYS A 79 -9.15 5.74 -2.91
CA LYS A 79 -10.19 6.74 -2.65
C LYS A 79 -9.83 7.59 -1.45
N MET A 80 -9.99 8.90 -1.58
CA MET A 80 -9.92 9.83 -0.46
C MET A 80 -11.23 9.74 0.31
N LEU A 81 -11.14 9.37 1.58
CA LEU A 81 -12.30 9.33 2.48
C LEU A 81 -12.46 10.66 3.19
N HIS A 82 -11.40 11.17 3.80
CA HIS A 82 -11.43 12.42 4.56
C HIS A 82 -10.14 13.21 4.39
N PHE A 83 -10.28 14.53 4.29
CA PHE A 83 -9.18 15.48 4.32
C PHE A 83 -9.56 16.68 5.18
N HIS A 84 -8.82 16.93 6.25
CA HIS A 84 -9.13 18.04 7.16
C HIS A 84 -7.89 18.62 7.84
N LYS A 85 -7.99 19.89 8.22
CA LYS A 85 -6.95 20.59 8.99
C LYS A 85 -6.95 20.05 10.41
N LEU A 86 -5.77 19.73 10.93
CA LEU A 86 -5.58 19.38 12.33
C LEU A 86 -5.51 20.65 13.19
N LEU A 87 -6.21 20.64 14.32
CA LEU A 87 -6.05 21.65 15.36
C LEU A 87 -4.72 21.40 16.06
N THR A 88 -3.80 22.35 15.97
CA THR A 88 -2.46 22.22 16.55
C THR A 88 -2.01 23.57 17.11
N THR A 89 -1.28 23.54 18.22
CA THR A 89 -0.58 24.70 18.79
C THR A 89 0.78 24.95 18.12
N LEU A 90 1.22 24.03 17.26
CA LEU A 90 2.47 24.16 16.51
C LEU A 90 2.36 25.28 15.47
N PRO A 91 3.48 25.96 15.15
CA PRO A 91 3.49 27.07 14.18
C PRO A 91 3.15 26.60 12.76
N LYS A 92 3.32 25.30 12.46
CA LYS A 92 3.03 24.71 11.15
C LYS A 92 1.64 24.09 11.12
N GLN A 93 0.86 24.48 10.11
CA GLN A 93 -0.43 23.86 9.83
C GLN A 93 -0.24 22.42 9.36
N ARG A 94 -0.97 21.49 9.98
CA ARG A 94 -1.00 20.08 9.60
C ARG A 94 -2.36 19.71 9.06
N TRP A 95 -2.36 18.78 8.13
CA TRP A 95 -3.56 18.20 7.54
C TRP A 95 -3.54 16.70 7.73
N ASN A 96 -4.71 16.13 8.02
CA ASN A 96 -4.92 14.70 8.14
C ASN A 96 -5.61 14.18 6.88
N VAL A 97 -5.13 13.05 6.40
CA VAL A 97 -5.54 12.39 5.17
C VAL A 97 -5.97 10.97 5.55
N VAL A 98 -7.22 10.63 5.23
CA VAL A 98 -7.76 9.28 5.40
C VAL A 98 -8.13 8.76 4.03
N PHE A 99 -7.60 7.61 3.65
CA PHE A 99 -7.82 7.00 2.35
C PHE A 99 -8.14 5.52 2.45
N GLU A 100 -8.81 5.00 1.43
CA GLU A 100 -9.14 3.59 1.27
C GLU A 100 -8.44 3.06 0.04
N VAL A 101 -7.86 1.86 0.18
CA VAL A 101 -7.31 1.09 -0.93
C VAL A 101 -8.12 -0.20 -1.05
N LYS A 102 -8.70 -0.44 -2.22
CA LYS A 102 -9.47 -1.65 -2.52
C LYS A 102 -8.72 -2.51 -3.53
N PHE A 103 -8.59 -3.81 -3.23
CA PHE A 103 -7.87 -4.75 -4.07
C PHE A 103 -8.83 -5.74 -4.74
N PRO A 104 -8.60 -6.10 -6.03
CA PRO A 104 -9.41 -7.10 -6.71
C PRO A 104 -9.03 -8.55 -6.38
N ILE A 105 -7.84 -8.77 -5.83
CA ILE A 105 -7.23 -10.10 -5.74
C ILE A 105 -7.48 -10.69 -4.35
N GLN A 106 -7.80 -11.98 -4.31
CA GLN A 106 -7.84 -12.75 -3.07
C GLN A 106 -6.89 -13.94 -3.16
N ASP A 107 -6.04 -14.01 -2.12
CA ASP A 107 -5.09 -15.05 -1.73
C ASP A 107 -3.86 -15.32 -2.64
N PRO A 108 -2.63 -14.94 -2.20
CA PRO A 108 -2.31 -14.15 -1.02
C PRO A 108 -2.61 -12.66 -1.23
N LEU A 109 -2.69 -11.91 -0.13
CA LEU A 109 -2.87 -10.46 -0.20
C LEU A 109 -1.71 -9.76 -0.92
N PRO A 110 -2.00 -8.66 -1.65
CA PRO A 110 -0.97 -7.76 -2.13
C PRO A 110 -0.09 -7.26 -0.98
N ASP A 111 1.23 -7.22 -1.19
CA ASP A 111 2.12 -6.55 -0.25
C ASP A 111 2.22 -5.09 -0.63
N ILE A 112 1.84 -4.19 0.28
CA ILE A 112 2.06 -2.76 0.09
C ILE A 112 3.52 -2.47 0.40
N THR A 113 4.28 -2.09 -0.61
CA THR A 113 5.73 -1.89 -0.50
C THR A 113 6.08 -0.43 -0.24
N ALA A 114 5.22 0.51 -0.66
CA ALA A 114 5.36 1.92 -0.31
C ALA A 114 4.03 2.67 -0.39
N ILE A 115 3.91 3.69 0.44
CA ILE A 115 2.85 4.70 0.39
C ILE A 115 3.51 6.07 0.36
N LEU A 116 3.14 6.88 -0.65
CA LEU A 116 3.62 8.24 -0.80
C LEU A 116 2.43 9.20 -0.71
N LEU A 117 2.60 10.29 0.04
CA LEU A 117 1.66 11.39 0.13
C LEU A 117 2.38 12.65 -0.37
N ASN A 118 1.89 13.24 -1.46
CA ASN A 118 2.52 14.36 -2.13
C ASN A 118 3.98 14.12 -2.53
N GLY A 119 4.33 12.86 -2.83
CA GLY A 119 5.71 12.45 -3.16
C GLY A 119 6.57 12.11 -1.95
N ASP A 120 6.15 12.46 -0.73
CA ASP A 120 6.85 12.09 0.50
C ASP A 120 6.46 10.68 0.94
N TYR A 121 7.43 9.86 1.30
CA TYR A 121 7.18 8.51 1.80
C TYR A 121 6.54 8.55 3.19
N ILE A 122 5.31 8.03 3.32
CA ILE A 122 4.70 7.75 4.62
C ILE A 122 5.26 6.44 5.18
N CYS A 123 5.42 5.45 4.32
CA CYS A 123 6.10 4.19 4.64
C CYS A 123 6.69 3.59 3.38
N SER A 124 7.77 2.83 3.54
CA SER A 124 8.39 2.06 2.46
C SER A 124 9.21 0.89 3.00
N THR A 125 9.35 -0.17 2.21
CA THR A 125 10.34 -1.23 2.46
C THR A 125 11.58 -1.03 1.61
N ARG A 126 12.71 -1.54 2.09
CA ARG A 126 13.90 -1.74 1.25
C ARG A 126 13.66 -2.83 0.19
N GLU A 127 12.72 -3.73 0.44
CA GLU A 127 12.29 -4.83 -0.43
C GLU A 127 11.33 -4.39 -1.56
N ASN A 128 11.37 -3.10 -1.95
CA ASN A 128 10.73 -2.61 -3.16
C ASN A 128 11.21 -3.34 -4.43
N ALA A 129 12.30 -4.10 -4.35
CA ALA A 129 12.81 -4.94 -5.42
C ALA A 129 11.80 -6.03 -5.83
N PHE A 130 11.78 -6.36 -7.11
CA PHE A 130 11.01 -7.47 -7.67
C PHE A 130 11.48 -8.80 -7.06
N ASN A 131 10.67 -9.42 -6.20
CA ASN A 131 10.91 -10.77 -5.67
C ASN A 131 10.27 -11.80 -6.61
N SER A 132 10.90 -12.97 -6.79
CA SER A 132 10.36 -14.10 -7.56
C SER A 132 8.97 -14.55 -7.08
N THR A 133 8.65 -14.36 -5.80
CA THR A 133 7.35 -14.73 -5.23
C THR A 133 6.24 -13.76 -5.63
N LYS A 134 6.55 -12.46 -5.80
CA LYS A 134 5.58 -11.40 -6.18
C LYS A 134 6.16 -10.55 -7.31
N PRO A 135 6.21 -11.09 -8.54
CA PRO A 135 6.92 -10.49 -9.65
C PRO A 135 6.17 -9.30 -10.26
N ILE A 136 4.86 -9.19 -10.04
CA ILE A 136 4.05 -8.13 -10.61
C ILE A 136 4.01 -6.97 -9.62
N LYS A 137 4.40 -5.78 -10.06
CA LYS A 137 4.25 -4.55 -9.28
C LYS A 137 3.09 -3.73 -9.82
N ILE A 138 2.26 -3.22 -8.94
CA ILE A 138 1.13 -2.36 -9.26
C ILE A 138 1.35 -1.03 -8.57
N GLN A 139 1.11 0.07 -9.29
CA GLN A 139 1.07 1.40 -8.72
C GLN A 139 -0.35 1.94 -8.86
N LEU A 140 -0.99 2.18 -7.72
CA LEU A 140 -2.22 2.96 -7.65
C LEU A 140 -1.85 4.40 -7.35
N TYR A 141 -2.41 5.33 -8.12
CA TYR A 141 -2.21 6.76 -7.97
C TYR A 141 -3.57 7.43 -7.89
N MET A 142 -3.71 8.36 -6.97
CA MET A 142 -4.88 9.20 -6.83
C MET A 142 -4.45 10.66 -6.70
N GLU A 143 -5.19 11.53 -7.37
CA GLU A 143 -5.15 12.98 -7.21
C GLU A 143 -6.50 13.46 -6.68
N TYR A 144 -6.50 14.22 -5.59
CA TYR A 144 -7.68 14.81 -4.97
C TYR A 144 -7.53 16.32 -4.92
N ASN A 145 -8.52 17.02 -5.46
CA ASN A 145 -8.57 18.47 -5.44
C ASN A 145 -9.54 18.96 -4.37
N ASP A 146 -9.02 19.58 -3.30
CA ASP A 146 -9.86 19.95 -2.16
C ASP A 146 -10.80 21.12 -2.46
N HIS A 147 -10.51 21.93 -3.48
CA HIS A 147 -11.38 23.04 -3.87
C HIS A 147 -12.61 22.54 -4.64
N THR A 148 -12.40 21.71 -5.65
CA THR A 148 -13.46 21.18 -6.53
C THR A 148 -14.08 19.88 -6.02
N LYS A 149 -13.47 19.26 -5.00
CA LYS A 149 -13.80 17.94 -4.46
C LYS A 149 -13.71 16.81 -5.49
N VAL A 150 -12.99 17.03 -6.60
CA VAL A 150 -12.78 16.03 -7.65
C VAL A 150 -11.67 15.06 -7.25
N GLN A 151 -11.90 13.76 -7.46
CA GLN A 151 -10.92 12.69 -7.32
C GLN A 151 -10.65 12.06 -8.69
N LYS A 152 -9.38 11.85 -9.00
CA LYS A 152 -8.93 11.07 -10.16
C LYS A 152 -8.11 9.91 -9.65
N TYR A 153 -8.31 8.73 -10.22
CA TYR A 153 -7.55 7.54 -9.90
C TYR A 153 -6.99 6.92 -11.17
N THR A 154 -5.80 6.34 -11.04
CA THR A 154 -5.15 5.57 -12.11
C THR A 154 -4.40 4.41 -11.48
N GLY A 155 -4.58 3.21 -12.03
CA GLY A 155 -3.74 2.06 -11.73
C GLY A 155 -2.84 1.77 -12.92
N LYS A 156 -1.58 1.38 -12.68
CA LYS A 156 -0.70 0.86 -13.73
C LYS A 156 0.15 -0.29 -13.23
N ILE A 157 0.50 -1.18 -14.15
CA ILE A 157 1.49 -2.24 -13.91
C ILE A 157 2.88 -1.62 -14.08
N VAL A 158 3.74 -1.82 -13.09
CA VAL A 158 5.13 -1.37 -13.12
C VAL A 158 5.99 -2.56 -13.52
N THR A 159 6.41 -2.59 -14.77
CA THR A 159 7.32 -3.64 -15.28
C THR A 159 8.74 -3.38 -14.84
N ARG A 160 9.49 -4.45 -14.57
CA ARG A 160 10.94 -4.34 -14.38
C ARG A 160 11.53 -3.70 -15.64
N PRO A 161 12.44 -2.71 -15.52
CA PRO A 161 13.17 -2.21 -16.68
C PRO A 161 13.84 -3.40 -17.37
N THR A 162 13.54 -3.65 -18.64
CA THR A 162 14.26 -4.65 -19.42
C THR A 162 15.73 -4.25 -19.41
N PRO A 163 16.66 -5.15 -19.02
CA PRO A 163 18.08 -4.87 -19.12
C PRO A 163 18.37 -4.38 -20.55
N ARG A 164 19.02 -3.22 -20.69
CA ARG A 164 19.44 -2.78 -22.03
C ARG A 164 20.41 -3.85 -22.57
N PRO A 165 20.20 -4.37 -23.79
CA PRO A 165 21.10 -5.35 -24.41
C PRO A 165 22.56 -4.88 -24.42
N ASP A 166 22.76 -3.56 -24.43
CA ASP A 166 24.04 -2.89 -24.65
C ASP A 166 24.90 -2.80 -23.38
N THR A 167 24.42 -3.27 -22.23
CA THR A 167 25.23 -3.43 -21.02
C THR A 167 25.64 -4.88 -20.85
N GLU A 168 26.34 -5.44 -21.85
CA GLU A 168 27.27 -6.52 -21.55
C GLU A 168 28.25 -5.97 -20.52
N MET A 169 28.14 -6.45 -19.28
CA MET A 169 29.19 -6.23 -18.30
C MET A 169 30.44 -6.83 -18.91
N ILE A 170 31.34 -5.96 -19.41
CA ILE A 170 32.73 -6.32 -19.60
C ILE A 170 33.21 -6.66 -18.19
N VAL A 171 33.11 -7.95 -17.85
CA VAL A 171 33.77 -8.53 -16.69
C VAL A 171 35.24 -8.48 -17.02
N ASP A 172 35.85 -7.33 -16.77
CA ASP A 172 37.28 -7.13 -16.96
C ASP A 172 37.98 -7.95 -15.88
N ASN A 173 38.27 -9.21 -16.25
CA ASN A 173 38.79 -10.26 -15.38
C ASN A 173 40.28 -10.02 -15.11
N LYS A 174 40.64 -8.83 -14.62
CA LYS A 174 42.00 -8.39 -14.30
C LYS A 174 42.17 -8.14 -12.81
N PHE A 175 42.02 -9.18 -12.01
CA PHE A 175 42.67 -9.26 -10.70
C PHE A 175 43.37 -10.60 -10.59
N GLY A 176 44.55 -10.67 -11.21
CA GLY A 176 45.56 -11.65 -10.83
C GLY A 176 46.07 -11.29 -9.44
N TYR A 177 45.70 -12.08 -8.45
CA TYR A 177 46.39 -12.08 -7.16
C TYR A 177 47.73 -12.82 -7.35
N GLU A 178 48.81 -12.05 -7.48
CA GLU A 178 50.15 -12.58 -7.22
C GLU A 178 50.30 -12.77 -5.70
N ASN A 179 50.32 -14.02 -5.27
CA ASN A 179 50.77 -14.40 -3.93
C ASN A 179 52.30 -14.34 -3.91
N THR A 180 52.88 -13.36 -3.21
CA THR A 180 54.30 -13.40 -2.83
C THR A 180 54.42 -13.82 -1.38
N ILE A 181 55.03 -14.98 -1.15
CA ILE A 181 55.45 -15.49 0.15
C ILE A 181 56.88 -14.97 0.40
N TYR A 182 57.10 -14.33 1.55
CA TYR A 182 58.43 -14.12 2.14
C TYR A 182 58.42 -14.61 3.58
#